data_AF-A0A9X4LD36-F1
#
_entry.id   AF-A0A9X4LD36-F1
#
_cell.length_a   1.000
_cell.length_b   1.000
_cell.length_c   1.000
_cell.angle_alpha   90.00
_cell.angle_beta   90.00
_cell.angle_gamma   90.00
#
_symmetry.space_group_name_H-M   'P 1'
#
loop_
_entity.id
_entity.type
_entity.pdbx_description
1 polymer ?
#
loop_
_entity_poly.entity_id
_entity_poly.type
_entity_poly.pdbx_seq_one_letter_code
_entity_poly.pdbx_strand_id
1 'polypeptide(L)'
;MVAEVKKPAAASLEEIVRRRALRHLAEVFDVPEGTLSLGARFGQELTASPVSDFKANQFDIVDRDIKDVADRQLLKEMAQGKLVIQTVGDYCEHMVRCSSTNPEEVVRVLRLKARLP
;
A
#
# COMPACT_ATOMS: atom_id res chain seq x y z
N MET A 1 -11.12 -32.44 -28.88
CA MET A 1 -10.32 -31.95 -27.75
C MET A 1 -10.59 -30.47 -27.61
N VAL A 2 -11.47 -30.09 -26.67
CA VAL A 2 -11.80 -28.68 -26.43
C VAL A 2 -10.90 -28.22 -25.29
N ALA A 3 -10.03 -27.26 -25.57
CA ALA A 3 -9.17 -26.66 -24.57
C ALA A 3 -10.05 -26.04 -23.48
N GLU A 4 -9.87 -26.50 -22.25
CA GLU A 4 -10.51 -25.92 -21.07
C GLU A 4 -9.92 -24.53 -20.87
N VAL A 5 -10.66 -23.50 -21.28
CA VAL A 5 -10.34 -22.11 -20.97
C VAL A 5 -10.48 -21.97 -19.47
N LYS A 6 -9.36 -22.10 -18.76
CA LYS A 6 -9.25 -21.85 -17.32
C LYS A 6 -9.68 -20.40 -17.10
N LYS A 7 -10.93 -20.20 -16.64
CA LYS A 7 -11.42 -18.90 -16.13
C LYS A 7 -10.31 -18.31 -15.26
N PRO A 8 -9.93 -17.03 -15.40
CA PRO A 8 -9.02 -16.43 -14.44
C PRO A 8 -9.65 -16.61 -13.07
N ALA A 9 -8.94 -17.29 -12.17
CA ALA A 9 -9.36 -17.39 -10.77
C ALA A 9 -9.61 -15.96 -10.29
N ALA A 10 -10.75 -15.73 -9.63
CA ALA A 10 -10.98 -14.43 -9.00
C ALA A 10 -9.77 -14.15 -8.09
N ALA A 11 -9.07 -13.04 -8.33
CA ALA A 11 -7.92 -12.64 -7.53
C ALA A 11 -8.35 -12.62 -6.06
N SER A 12 -7.53 -13.18 -5.18
CA SER A 12 -7.84 -13.15 -3.75
C SER A 12 -7.92 -11.70 -3.27
N LEU A 13 -8.64 -11.47 -2.16
CA LEU A 13 -8.73 -10.14 -1.55
C LEU A 13 -7.32 -9.55 -1.31
N GLU A 14 -6.39 -10.37 -0.80
CA GLU A 14 -5.01 -9.98 -0.57
C GLU A 14 -4.31 -9.53 -1.87
N GLU A 15 -4.52 -10.25 -2.98
CA GLU A 15 -3.93 -9.90 -4.27
C GLU A 15 -4.52 -8.60 -4.82
N ILE A 16 -5.82 -8.37 -4.61
CA ILE A 16 -6.49 -7.10 -4.96
C ILE A 16 -5.90 -5.95 -4.14
N VAL A 17 -5.79 -6.10 -2.82
CA VAL A 17 -5.23 -5.09 -1.92
C VAL A 17 -3.78 -4.80 -2.29
N ARG A 18 -2.96 -5.85 -2.50
CA ARG A 18 -1.54 -5.70 -2.89
C ARG A 18 -1.39 -4.93 -4.21
N ARG A 19 -2.14 -5.30 -5.26
CA ARG A 19 -2.10 -4.59 -6.55
C ARG A 19 -2.54 -3.13 -6.43
N ARG A 20 -3.52 -2.87 -5.56
CA ARG A 20 -4.06 -1.53 -5.36
C ARG A 20 -3.14 -0.65 -4.52
N ALA A 21 -2.48 -1.23 -3.51
CA ALA A 21 -1.42 -0.59 -2.76
C ALA A 21 -0.23 -0.21 -3.65
N LEU A 22 0.20 -1.12 -4.55
CA LEU A 22 1.26 -0.83 -5.52
C LEU A 22 0.91 0.33 -6.44
N ARG A 23 -0.31 0.31 -7.01
CA ARG A 23 -0.80 1.40 -7.85
C ARG A 23 -0.88 2.72 -7.09
N HIS A 24 -1.37 2.69 -5.86
CA HIS A 24 -1.48 3.90 -5.04
C HIS A 24 -0.09 4.51 -4.79
N LEU A 25 0.94 3.71 -4.49
CA LEU A 25 2.31 4.22 -4.41
C LEU A 25 2.80 4.79 -5.75
N ALA A 26 2.47 4.15 -6.88
CA ALA A 26 2.81 4.68 -8.20
C ALA A 26 2.21 6.06 -8.44
N GLU A 27 0.94 6.25 -8.06
CA GLU A 27 0.23 7.53 -8.15
C GLU A 27 0.82 8.58 -7.19
N VAL A 28 1.16 8.19 -5.95
CA VAL A 28 1.75 9.10 -4.96
C VAL A 28 3.12 9.62 -5.40
N PHE A 29 3.98 8.73 -5.93
CA PHE A 29 5.33 9.07 -6.38
C PHE A 29 5.41 9.54 -7.83
N ASP A 30 4.28 9.60 -8.54
CA ASP A 30 4.19 9.97 -9.96
C ASP A 30 5.15 9.15 -10.84
N VAL A 31 5.19 7.84 -10.61
CA VAL A 31 6.01 6.88 -11.36
C VAL A 31 5.14 5.83 -12.04
N PRO A 32 5.59 5.22 -13.16
CA PRO A 32 4.84 4.12 -13.76
C PRO A 32 4.70 2.92 -12.81
N GLU A 33 3.49 2.33 -12.72
CA GLU A 33 3.23 1.15 -11.87
C GLU A 33 4.22 0.00 -12.17
N GLY A 34 4.57 -0.20 -13.45
CA GLY A 34 5.49 -1.25 -13.89
C GLY A 34 6.97 -1.04 -13.52
N THR A 35 7.36 0.13 -13.02
CA THR A 35 8.74 0.40 -12.58
C THR A 35 8.93 0.21 -11.07
N LEU A 36 7.85 0.03 -10.31
CA LEU A 36 7.92 -0.22 -8.87
C LEU A 36 8.30 -1.67 -8.58
N SER A 37 9.46 -1.84 -7.95
CA SER A 37 9.86 -3.12 -7.37
C SER A 37 9.40 -3.19 -5.91
N LEU A 38 8.95 -4.37 -5.46
CA LEU A 38 8.63 -4.61 -4.05
C LEU A 38 9.85 -4.37 -3.13
N GLY A 39 11.07 -4.56 -3.62
CA GLY A 39 12.29 -4.30 -2.87
C GLY A 39 12.75 -2.83 -2.84
N ALA A 40 12.09 -1.94 -3.60
CA ALA A 40 12.46 -0.53 -3.64
C ALA A 40 12.25 0.13 -2.27
N ARG A 41 13.27 0.84 -1.77
CA ARG A 41 13.26 1.48 -0.45
C ARG A 41 12.84 2.94 -0.57
N PHE A 42 12.04 3.37 0.39
CA PHE A 42 11.72 4.79 0.56
C PHE A 42 12.98 5.57 0.95
N GLY A 43 13.21 6.70 0.28
CA GLY A 43 14.38 7.55 0.46
C GLY A 43 15.63 7.11 -0.31
N GLN A 44 15.60 5.98 -1.03
CA GLN A 44 16.70 5.54 -1.90
C GLN A 44 16.22 5.42 -3.34
N GLU A 45 15.49 4.36 -3.69
CA GLU A 45 14.92 4.18 -5.03
C GLU A 45 13.63 4.99 -5.21
N LEU A 46 12.90 5.25 -4.12
CA LEU A 46 11.70 6.09 -4.12
C LEU A 46 11.96 7.36 -3.33
N THR A 47 12.25 8.44 -4.04
CA THR A 47 12.53 9.75 -3.46
C THR A 47 11.31 10.65 -3.57
N ALA A 48 10.96 11.34 -2.48
CA ALA A 48 9.97 12.40 -2.51
C ALA A 48 10.50 13.60 -3.31
N SER A 49 9.60 14.28 -4.02
CA SER A 49 9.92 15.53 -4.70
C SER A 49 10.19 16.63 -3.66
N PRO A 50 11.09 17.59 -3.94
CA PRO A 50 11.24 18.75 -3.09
C PRO A 50 9.94 19.55 -3.08
N VAL A 51 9.40 19.78 -1.88
CA VAL A 51 8.20 20.59 -1.65
C VAL A 51 8.56 21.81 -0.81
N SER A 52 7.75 22.87 -0.93
CA SER A 52 7.81 23.99 0.02
C SER A 52 7.28 23.56 1.39
N ASP A 53 7.79 24.15 2.47
CA ASP A 53 7.56 23.81 3.88
C ASP A 53 6.08 23.69 4.32
N PHE A 54 5.13 24.13 3.50
CA PHE A 54 3.69 24.10 3.80
C PHE A 54 2.89 23.02 3.05
N LYS A 55 3.53 22.19 2.21
CA LYS A 55 2.85 21.11 1.48
C LYS A 55 3.33 19.74 1.95
N ALA A 56 2.39 18.82 2.11
CA ALA A 56 2.71 17.41 2.33
C ALA A 56 3.43 16.86 1.08
N ASN A 57 4.56 16.18 1.30
CA ASN A 57 5.24 15.42 0.28
C ASN A 57 4.75 13.97 0.23
N GLN A 58 5.35 13.16 -0.65
CA GLN A 58 5.01 11.76 -0.81
C GLN A 58 5.21 10.93 0.45
N PHE A 59 6.26 11.19 1.23
CA PHE A 59 6.50 10.49 2.49
C PHE A 59 5.46 10.84 3.54
N ASP A 60 5.00 12.10 3.60
CA ASP A 60 3.92 12.51 4.51
C ASP A 60 2.60 11.81 4.16
N ILE A 61 2.33 11.60 2.87
CA ILE A 61 1.16 10.85 2.40
C ILE A 61 1.28 9.37 2.82
N VAL A 62 2.42 8.74 2.53
CA VAL A 62 2.64 7.32 2.86
C VAL A 62 2.61 7.08 4.37
N ASP A 63 3.21 7.96 5.18
CA ASP A 63 3.18 7.87 6.65
C ASP A 63 1.75 7.98 7.18
N ARG A 64 0.94 8.88 6.61
CA ARG A 64 -0.47 8.99 6.96
C ARG A 64 -1.26 7.74 6.59
N ASP A 65 -1.06 7.23 5.38
CA ASP A 65 -1.71 5.99 4.93
C ASP A 65 -1.43 4.82 5.88
N ILE A 66 -0.15 4.65 6.27
CA ILE A 66 0.30 3.60 7.18
C ILE A 66 -0.41 3.72 8.54
N LYS A 67 -0.51 4.94 9.08
CA LYS A 67 -1.10 5.22 10.38
C LYS A 67 -2.61 5.14 10.39
N ASP A 68 -3.26 5.57 9.32
CA ASP A 68 -4.72 5.57 9.17
C ASP A 68 -5.30 4.15 9.15
N VAL A 69 -4.61 3.21 8.49
CA VAL A 69 -5.08 1.81 8.40
C VAL A 69 -4.69 0.96 9.62
N ALA A 70 -3.71 1.40 10.41
CA ALA A 70 -3.20 0.65 11.54
C ALA A 70 -4.16 0.68 12.74
N ASP A 71 -4.29 -0.44 13.43
CA ASP A 71 -4.95 -0.48 14.73
C ASP A 71 -4.02 0.05 15.85
N ARG A 72 -4.58 0.20 17.06
CA ARG A 72 -3.81 0.70 18.22
C ARG A 72 -2.57 -0.14 18.55
N GLN A 73 -2.61 -1.45 18.30
CA GLN A 73 -1.51 -2.35 18.61
C GLN A 73 -0.38 -2.17 17.59
N LEU A 74 -0.71 -2.10 16.30
CA LEU A 74 0.25 -1.84 15.22
C LEU A 74 0.93 -0.48 15.39
N LEU A 75 0.16 0.56 15.71
CA LEU A 75 0.71 1.90 16.00
C LEU A 75 1.72 1.86 17.16
N LYS A 76 1.44 1.06 18.20
CA LYS A 76 2.37 0.87 19.31
C LYS A 76 3.63 0.11 18.90
N GLU A 77 3.51 -0.91 18.05
CA GLU A 77 4.66 -1.65 17.50
C GLU A 77 5.56 -0.73 16.67
N MET A 78 4.98 0.15 15.86
CA MET A 78 5.73 1.17 15.10
C MET A 78 6.43 2.17 16.02
N ALA A 79 5.73 2.69 17.03
CA ALA A 79 6.32 3.63 18.00
C ALA A 79 7.48 3.00 18.80
N GLN A 80 7.47 1.67 18.96
CA GLN A 80 8.55 0.91 19.61
C GLN A 80 9.66 0.46 18.63
N GLY A 81 9.54 0.76 17.34
CA GLY A 81 10.47 0.29 16.29
C GLY A 81 10.40 -1.22 16.03
N LYS A 82 9.37 -1.91 16.50
CA LYS A 82 9.15 -3.35 16.27
C LYS A 82 8.56 -3.65 14.90
N LEU A 83 7.79 -2.70 14.38
CA LEU A 83 7.29 -2.71 13.02
C LEU A 83 7.90 -1.52 12.28
N VAL A 84 8.62 -1.81 11.21
CA VAL A 84 9.33 -0.81 10.41
C VAL A 84 8.99 -1.06 8.95
N ILE A 85 8.46 -0.04 8.28
CA ILE A 85 8.06 -0.09 6.87
C ILE A 85 9.10 0.71 6.08
N GLN A 86 9.95 0.04 5.31
CA GLN A 86 11.05 0.65 4.57
C GLN A 86 10.92 0.47 3.06
N THR A 87 10.20 -0.54 2.62
CA THR A 87 10.06 -0.90 1.22
C THR A 87 8.63 -0.80 0.72
N VAL A 88 8.47 -0.77 -0.60
CA VAL A 88 7.17 -0.95 -1.26
C VAL A 88 6.50 -2.24 -0.82
N GLY A 89 7.27 -3.33 -0.68
CA GLY A 89 6.81 -4.63 -0.20
C GLY A 89 6.24 -4.54 1.21
N ASP A 90 6.97 -3.93 2.14
CA ASP A 90 6.52 -3.74 3.53
C ASP A 90 5.20 -2.96 3.58
N TYR A 91 5.06 -1.91 2.77
CA TYR A 91 3.82 -1.14 2.69
C TYR A 91 2.66 -1.99 2.16
N CYS A 92 2.88 -2.74 1.08
CA CYS A 92 1.87 -3.63 0.53
C CYS A 92 1.44 -4.71 1.52
N GLU A 93 2.39 -5.31 2.25
CA GLU A 93 2.10 -6.31 3.29
C GLU A 93 1.35 -5.69 4.47
N HIS A 94 1.71 -4.48 4.89
CA HIS A 94 0.99 -3.73 5.91
C HIS A 94 -0.46 -3.47 5.51
N MET A 95 -0.71 -3.07 4.26
CA MET A 95 -2.07 -2.89 3.73
C MET A 95 -2.87 -4.19 3.70
N VAL A 96 -2.24 -5.31 3.29
CA VAL A 96 -2.88 -6.63 3.32
C VAL A 96 -3.22 -7.03 4.76
N ARG A 97 -2.29 -6.88 5.70
CA ARG A 97 -2.52 -7.18 7.12
C ARG A 97 -3.69 -6.34 7.68
N CYS A 98 -3.68 -5.04 7.39
CA CYS A 98 -4.72 -4.12 7.85
C CYS A 98 -6.07 -4.33 7.15
N SER A 99 -6.11 -4.99 5.99
CA SER A 99 -7.38 -5.30 5.31
C SER A 99 -8.27 -6.26 6.10
N SER A 100 -7.69 -7.03 7.03
CA SER A 100 -8.45 -7.94 7.90
C SER A 100 -8.85 -7.29 9.23
N THR A 101 -8.10 -6.31 9.72
CA THR A 101 -8.36 -5.66 11.02
C THR A 101 -9.11 -4.34 10.89
N ASN A 102 -8.86 -3.59 9.82
CA ASN A 102 -9.45 -2.28 9.53
C ASN A 102 -9.77 -2.10 8.03
N PRO A 103 -10.65 -2.96 7.45
CA PRO A 103 -10.93 -2.99 6.01
C PRO A 103 -11.46 -1.67 5.46
N GLU A 104 -12.26 -0.93 6.23
CA GLU A 104 -12.87 0.32 5.78
C GLU A 104 -11.82 1.41 5.53
N GLU A 105 -10.82 1.50 6.41
CA GLU A 105 -9.71 2.44 6.25
C GLU A 105 -8.82 2.06 5.07
N VAL A 106 -8.55 0.76 4.86
CA VAL A 106 -7.82 0.29 3.67
C VAL A 106 -8.58 0.63 2.39
N VAL A 107 -9.90 0.47 2.36
CA VAL A 107 -10.74 0.87 1.22
C VAL A 107 -10.65 2.37 0.96
N ARG A 108 -10.70 3.18 2.03
CA ARG A 108 -10.62 4.64 1.95
C ARG A 108 -9.26 5.09 1.40
N VAL A 109 -8.17 4.59 1.98
CA VAL A 109 -6.79 4.93 1.59
C VAL A 109 -6.49 4.50 0.16
N LEU A 110 -6.81 3.25 -0.20
CA LEU A 110 -6.55 2.71 -1.54
C LEU A 110 -7.61 3.07 -2.58
N ARG A 111 -8.57 3.95 -2.22
CA ARG A 111 -9.67 4.42 -3.06
C ARG A 111 -10.37 3.28 -3.80
N LEU A 112 -10.57 2.17 -3.11
CA LEU A 112 -11.27 1.02 -3.67
C LEU A 112 -12.73 1.41 -3.89
N LYS A 113 -13.25 1.27 -5.11
CA LYS A 113 -14.68 1.45 -5.37
C LYS A 113 -15.43 0.45 -4.49
N ALA A 114 -16.20 0.98 -3.55
CA ALA A 114 -16.79 0.24 -2.43
C ALA A 114 -17.41 -1.11 -2.85
N ARG A 115 -16.75 -2.18 -2.43
CA ARG A 115 -17.23 -3.52 -2.05
C ARG A 115 -15.99 -4.42 -1.98
N LEU A 116 -15.31 -4.42 -0.83
CA LEU A 116 -14.57 -5.61 -0.45
C LEU A 116 -15.62 -6.69 -0.11
N PRO A 117 -15.51 -7.90 -0.66
CA PRO A 117 -16.48 -8.97 -0.45
C PRO A 117 -16.55 -9.40 1.02
#